data_AF-A0A382EHE3-F1
#
_entry.id   AF-A0A382EHE3-F1
#
_cell.length_a   1.000
_cell.length_b   1.000
_cell.length_c   1.000
_cell.angle_alpha   90.00
_cell.angle_beta   90.00
_cell.angle_gamma   90.00
#
_symmetry.space_group_name_H-M   'P 1'
#
loop_
_entity.id
_entity.type
_entity.pdbx_description
1 polymer ?
#
loop_
_entity_poly.entity_id
_entity_poly.type
_entity_poly.pdbx_seq_one_letter_code
_entity_poly.pdbx_strand_id
1 'polypeptide(L)' 'DKMGVEAAHVHLEQVFLEQHYYDVHLNVIRLGREVCHARKPECLICPIRHHCSYWKDEREV' A
#
# COMPACT_ATOMS: atom_id res chain seq x y z
N ASP A 1 6.41 6.13 -11.33
CA ASP A 1 7.82 5.90 -10.97
C ASP A 1 7.99 4.69 -10.10
N LYS A 2 9.13 4.00 -10.22
CA LYS A 2 9.53 2.93 -9.29
C LYS A 2 10.44 3.55 -8.22
N MET A 3 9.95 3.62 -6.98
CA MET A 3 10.75 4.06 -5.84
C MET A 3 11.53 2.89 -5.25
N GLY A 4 12.78 3.12 -4.87
CA GLY A 4 13.56 2.19 -4.05
C GLY A 4 13.14 2.24 -2.58
N VAL A 5 13.66 1.31 -1.78
CA VAL A 5 13.32 1.17 -0.34
C VAL A 5 13.66 2.46 0.43
N GLU A 6 14.89 2.97 0.30
CA GLU A 6 15.30 4.19 1.00
C GLU A 6 14.49 5.41 0.59
N ALA A 7 14.18 5.55 -0.70
CA ALA A 7 13.33 6.63 -1.19
C ALA A 7 11.89 6.52 -0.66
N ALA A 8 11.38 5.30 -0.47
CA ALA A 8 10.05 5.07 0.08
C ALA A 8 9.98 5.44 1.57
N HIS A 9 11.00 5.13 2.37
CA HIS A 9 11.05 5.56 3.77
C HIS A 9 11.00 7.08 3.89
N VAL A 10 11.89 7.80 3.19
CA VAL A 10 11.92 9.27 3.21
C VAL A 10 10.58 9.87 2.80
N HIS A 11 9.93 9.32 1.77
CA HIS A 11 8.64 9.82 1.32
C HIS A 11 7.53 9.57 2.35
N LEU A 12 7.44 8.38 2.92
CA LEU A 12 6.38 8.03 3.87
C LEU A 12 6.53 8.80 5.20
N GLU A 13 7.76 9.08 5.63
CA GLU A 13 8.03 9.95 6.79
C GLU A 13 7.52 11.38 6.59
N GLN A 14 7.45 11.87 5.34
CA GLN A 14 6.87 13.18 5.04
C GLN A 14 5.34 13.18 4.99
N VAL A 15 4.72 12.01 4.85
CA VAL A 15 3.26 11.85 4.73
C VAL A 15 2.62 11.62 6.09
N PHE A 16 3.26 10.87 6.98
CA PHE A 16 2.72 10.50 8.29
C PHE A 16 3.37 11.27 9.44
N LEU A 17 2.65 11.38 10.56
CA LEU A 17 3.23 11.85 11.81
C LEU A 17 4.08 10.73 12.43
N GLU A 18 5.16 11.10 13.11
CA GLU A 18 6.09 10.15 13.75
C GLU A 18 5.38 9.14 14.67
N GLN A 19 4.39 9.58 15.44
CA GLN A 19 3.59 8.72 16.32
C GLN A 19 2.85 7.58 15.58
N HIS A 20 2.67 7.68 14.26
CA HIS A 20 1.98 6.68 13.43
C HIS A 20 2.93 5.77 12.66
N TYR A 21 4.25 5.99 12.70
CA TYR A 21 5.20 5.21 11.90
C TYR A 21 5.11 3.71 12.18
N TYR A 22 5.00 3.35 13.47
CA TYR A 22 4.87 1.95 13.88
C TYR A 22 3.61 1.29 13.30
N ASP A 23 2.45 1.93 13.48
CA ASP A 23 1.17 1.40 13.02
C ASP A 23 1.12 1.31 11.49
N VAL A 24 1.60 2.35 10.79
CA VAL A 24 1.63 2.38 9.33
C VAL A 24 2.53 1.27 8.80
N HIS A 25 3.73 1.13 9.34
CA HIS A 25 4.69 0.11 8.91
C HIS A 25 4.10 -1.30 9.02
N LEU A 26 3.54 -1.64 10.18
CA LEU A 26 2.94 -2.95 10.42
C LEU A 26 1.71 -3.19 9.55
N ASN A 27 0.83 -2.21 9.42
CA ASN A 27 -0.39 -2.35 8.63
C ASN A 27 -0.09 -2.48 7.13
N VAL A 28 0.93 -1.80 6.61
CA VAL A 28 1.37 -1.96 5.20
C VAL A 28 1.97 -3.35 4.97
N ILE A 29 2.81 -3.85 5.88
CA ILE A 29 3.35 -5.22 5.79
C ILE A 29 2.22 -6.24 5.83
N ARG A 30 1.29 -6.08 6.77
CA ARG A 30 0.13 -6.96 6.94
C ARG A 30 -0.72 -6.97 5.67
N LEU A 31 -1.03 -5.79 5.14
CA LEU A 31 -1.77 -5.64 3.88
C LEU A 31 -1.10 -6.41 2.74
N GLY A 32 0.21 -6.25 2.54
CA GLY A 32 0.94 -6.94 1.47
C GLY A 32 1.00 -8.46 1.65
N ARG A 33 0.98 -8.95 2.89
CA ARG A 33 1.07 -10.38 3.22
C ARG A 33 -0.27 -11.09 3.22
N GLU A 34 -1.36 -10.41 3.56
CA GLU A 34 -2.68 -11.01 3.75
C GLU A 34 -3.66 -10.72 2.60
N VAL A 35 -3.46 -9.65 1.82
CA VAL A 35 -4.44 -9.20 0.81
C VAL A 35 -3.78 -8.75 -0.50
N CYS A 36 -2.84 -7.79 -0.43
CA CYS A 36 -2.21 -7.17 -1.60
C CYS A 36 -0.94 -7.91 -2.02
N HIS A 37 -1.09 -9.20 -2.32
CA HIS A 37 0.03 -10.05 -2.72
C HIS A 37 0.69 -9.59 -4.02
N ALA A 38 1.99 -9.87 -4.17
CA ALA A 38 2.75 -9.54 -5.38
C ALA A 38 2.18 -10.17 -6.66
N ARG A 39 1.41 -11.26 -6.53
CA ARG A 39 0.68 -11.90 -7.64
C ARG A 39 -0.72 -12.24 -7.17
N LYS A 40 -1.73 -11.94 -7.99
CA LYS A 40 -3.16 -12.20 -7.71
C LYS A 40 -3.63 -11.58 -6.37
N PRO A 41 -3.58 -10.26 -6.20
CA PRO A 41 -4.08 -9.60 -5.00
C PRO A 41 -5.59 -9.83 -4.82
N GLU A 42 -6.05 -9.91 -3.57
CA GLU A 42 -7.46 -10.08 -3.22
C GLU A 42 -8.20 -8.72 -3.23
N CYS A 43 -8.19 -8.03 -4.38
CA CYS A 43 -8.66 -6.65 -4.52
C CYS A 43 -10.12 -6.45 -4.04
N LEU A 44 -10.99 -7.44 -4.21
CA LEU A 44 -12.40 -7.35 -3.82
C LEU A 44 -12.60 -7.15 -2.32
N ILE A 45 -11.70 -7.68 -1.48
CA ILE A 45 -11.76 -7.55 -0.01
C ILE A 45 -10.78 -6.49 0.53
N CYS A 46 -10.02 -5.84 -0.34
CA CYS A 46 -8.97 -4.91 0.08
C CYS A 46 -9.58 -3.65 0.74
N PRO A 47 -9.13 -3.28 1.96
CA PRO A 47 -9.72 -2.17 2.71
C PRO A 47 -9.51 -0.81 2.04
N ILE A 48 -8.46 -0.69 1.22
CA ILE A 48 -8.13 0.55 0.49
C ILE A 48 -8.56 0.52 -0.98
N ARG A 49 -9.36 -0.47 -1.40
CA ARG A 49 -9.80 -0.67 -2.80
C ARG A 49 -10.36 0.60 -3.45
N HIS A 50 -11.15 1.38 -2.70
CA HIS A 50 -11.77 2.60 -3.23
C HIS A 50 -10.76 3.73 -3.51
N HIS A 51 -9.57 3.67 -2.92
CA HIS A 51 -8.47 4.62 -3.11
C HIS A 51 -7.35 4.09 -4.01
N CYS A 52 -7.35 2.81 -4.35
CA CYS A 52 -6.31 2.15 -5.13
C CYS A 52 -6.45 2.45 -6.63
N SER A 53 -5.42 2.99 -7.28
CA SER A 53 -5.38 3.20 -8.73
C SER A 53 -5.30 1.87 -9.49
N TYR A 54 -4.45 0.94 -9.06
CA TYR A 54 -4.30 -0.38 -9.68
C TYR A 54 -5.65 -1.11 -9.85
N TRP A 55 -6.50 -1.11 -8.80
CA TRP A 55 -7.84 -1.69 -8.88
C TRP A 55 -8.77 -0.92 -9.82
N LYS A 56 -8.68 0.41 -9.86
CA LYS A 56 -9.51 1.23 -10.75
C LYS A 56 -9.15 0.96 -12.20
N ASP A 57 -7.85 0.87 -12.51
CA ASP A 57 -7.33 0.63 -13.85
C ASP A 57 -7.69 -0.80 -14.33
N GLU A 58 -7.63 -1.82 -13.45
CA GLU A 58 -8.07 -3.20 -13.78
C GLU A 58 -9.57 -3.30 -14.12
N ARG A 59 -10.40 -2.31 -13.76
CA ARG A 59 -11.83 -2.26 -14.13
C ARG A 59 -12.13 -1.53 -15.42
N GLU A 60 -11.15 -0.86 -16.03
CA GLU A 60 -11.29 -0.21 -17.33
C GLU A 60 -10.98 -1.17 -18.50
N VAL A 61 -10.69 -2.44 -18.20
CA VAL A 61 -10.50 -3.53 -19.16
C VAL A 61 -11.71 -4.45 -19.19
#